data_AF-A0A8S1XR63-F1
#
_entry.id   AF-A0A8S1XR63-F1
#
_cell.length_a   1.000
_cell.length_b   1.000
_cell.length_c   1.000
_cell.angle_alpha   90.00
_cell.angle_beta   90.00
_cell.angle_gamma   90.00
#
_symmetry.space_group_name_H-M   'P 1'
#
loop_
_entity.id
_entity.type
_entity.pdbx_description
1 polymer ?
#
loop_
_entity_poly.entity_id
_entity_poly.type
_entity_poly.pdbx_seq_one_letter_code
_entity_poly.pdbx_strand_id
1 'polypeptide(L)'
;MSEQILEQVLEQRLGFGKHYWRQFFIISFIDFLDGAEFLYLALLIPAIKQEWNLSIIELSIFGSSFTLGLTIGSIICGFLADRMGRKTILIIGTVFQTAVVFLTVFTNNIIEMILLRLIYGTVIGMNLPISSILMIEVTPKLHRGKIIVALQVLILLGRCWIMILGYIFMESISKAFRVCFVQLEQFSGFKNPQDF
;
A
#
# COMPACT_ATOMS: atom_id res chain seq x y z
N MET A 1 15.82 -39.88 -1.37
CA MET A 1 14.38 -39.90 -1.02
C MET A 1 14.15 -39.95 0.49
N SER A 2 14.88 -40.77 1.25
CA SER A 2 14.84 -40.81 2.73
C SER A 2 15.32 -39.53 3.41
N GLU A 3 16.37 -38.86 2.92
CA GLU A 3 16.88 -37.60 3.51
C GLU A 3 15.93 -36.41 3.37
N GLN A 4 15.25 -36.26 2.22
CA GLN A 4 14.25 -35.20 2.03
C GLN A 4 13.03 -35.36 2.94
N ILE A 5 12.67 -36.61 3.26
CA ILE A 5 11.60 -36.91 4.22
C ILE A 5 12.09 -36.61 5.64
N LEU A 6 13.35 -36.94 5.95
CA LEU A 6 13.95 -36.66 7.26
C LEU A 6 14.07 -35.14 7.52
N GLU A 7 14.52 -34.36 6.54
CA GLU A 7 14.56 -32.89 6.65
C GLU A 7 13.18 -32.29 6.82
N GLN A 8 12.17 -32.76 6.08
CA GLN A 8 10.78 -32.31 6.27
C GLN A 8 10.26 -32.63 7.68
N VAL A 9 10.60 -33.79 8.24
CA VAL A 9 10.21 -34.20 9.59
C VAL A 9 10.98 -33.42 10.67
N LEU A 10 12.25 -33.10 10.44
CA LEU A 10 13.07 -32.30 11.34
C LEU A 10 12.61 -30.84 11.36
N GLU A 11 12.31 -30.24 10.19
CA GLU A 11 11.66 -28.92 10.10
C GLU A 11 10.24 -28.93 10.71
N GLN A 12 9.57 -30.07 10.74
CA GLN A 12 8.28 -30.23 11.41
C GLN A 12 8.40 -30.19 12.94
N ARG A 13 9.51 -30.71 13.48
CA ARG A 13 9.77 -30.80 14.93
C ARG A 13 10.48 -29.58 15.48
N LEU A 14 11.29 -28.91 14.66
CA LEU A 14 11.94 -27.65 15.00
C LEU A 14 10.97 -26.51 14.67
N GLY A 15 10.39 -25.89 15.71
CA GLY A 15 9.54 -24.73 15.55
C GLY A 15 10.24 -23.56 14.85
N PHE A 16 9.46 -22.58 14.42
CA PHE A 16 9.97 -21.38 13.76
C PHE A 16 11.03 -20.67 14.62
N GLY A 17 12.24 -20.51 14.07
CA GLY A 17 13.31 -19.79 14.75
C GLY A 17 13.03 -18.28 14.89
N LYS A 18 13.76 -17.59 15.77
CA LYS A 18 13.62 -16.14 16.02
C LYS A 18 13.69 -15.27 14.75
N HIS A 19 14.46 -15.71 13.75
CA HIS A 19 14.63 -15.01 12.48
C HIS A 19 13.37 -15.03 11.62
N TYR A 20 12.63 -16.14 11.65
CA TYR A 20 11.36 -16.30 10.96
C TYR A 20 10.32 -15.31 11.50
N TRP A 21 10.13 -15.30 12.83
CA TRP A 21 9.18 -14.41 13.47
C TRP A 21 9.51 -12.94 13.24
N ARG A 22 10.80 -12.57 13.24
CA ARG A 22 11.21 -11.21 12.90
C ARG A 22 10.78 -10.83 11.48
N GLN A 23 10.98 -11.70 10.50
CA GLN A 23 10.55 -11.44 9.11
C GLN A 23 9.02 -11.37 9.00
N PHE A 24 8.32 -12.30 9.65
CA PHE A 24 6.86 -12.30 9.70
C PHE A 24 6.32 -10.98 10.23
N PHE A 25 6.80 -10.48 11.37
CA PHE A 25 6.31 -9.22 11.94
C PHE A 25 6.62 -8.01 11.07
N ILE A 26 7.80 -7.94 10.44
CA ILE A 26 8.16 -6.84 9.55
C ILE A 26 7.24 -6.82 8.33
N ILE A 27 7.08 -7.97 7.66
CA ILE A 27 6.26 -8.07 6.46
C ILE A 27 4.78 -7.84 6.79
N SER A 28 4.31 -8.43 7.89
CA SER A 28 2.95 -8.23 8.42
C SER A 28 2.64 -6.76 8.69
N PHE A 29 3.61 -6.00 9.21
CA PHE A 29 3.44 -4.59 9.49
C PHE A 29 3.35 -3.76 8.20
N ILE A 30 4.16 -4.10 7.18
CA ILE A 30 4.07 -3.48 5.85
C ILE A 30 2.69 -3.77 5.24
N ASP A 31 2.27 -5.03 5.21
CA ASP A 31 0.96 -5.44 4.67
C ASP A 31 -0.21 -4.78 5.43
N PHE A 32 -0.09 -4.62 6.76
CA PHE A 32 -1.07 -3.88 7.57
C PHE A 32 -1.19 -2.42 7.15
N LEU A 33 -0.06 -1.73 6.93
CA LEU A 33 -0.05 -0.34 6.45
C LEU A 33 -0.61 -0.21 5.04
N ASP A 34 -0.25 -1.13 4.14
CA ASP A 34 -0.80 -1.19 2.78
C ASP A 34 -2.32 -1.35 2.79
N GLY A 35 -2.83 -2.20 3.70
CA GLY A 35 -4.25 -2.37 3.95
C GLY A 35 -4.94 -1.09 4.42
N ALA A 36 -4.36 -0.41 5.41
CA ALA A 36 -4.88 0.87 5.91
C ALA A 36 -4.93 1.93 4.79
N GLU A 37 -3.86 2.07 4.01
CA GLU A 37 -3.82 3.08 2.97
C GLU A 37 -4.80 2.82 1.81
N PHE A 38 -5.06 1.54 1.50
CA PHE A 38 -6.03 1.16 0.49
C PHE A 38 -7.43 1.73 0.81
N LEU A 39 -7.85 1.64 2.07
CA LEU A 39 -9.16 2.13 2.49
C LEU A 39 -9.15 3.64 2.79
N TYR A 40 -8.02 4.20 3.22
CA TYR A 40 -7.86 5.64 3.40
C TYR A 40 -8.26 6.45 2.16
N LEU A 41 -7.88 5.99 0.96
CA LEU A 41 -8.32 6.64 -0.29
C LEU A 41 -9.83 6.68 -0.43
N ALA A 42 -10.53 5.59 -0.11
CA ALA A 42 -11.99 5.54 -0.22
C ALA A 42 -12.66 6.58 0.70
N LEU A 43 -12.04 6.87 1.85
CA LEU A 43 -12.50 7.91 2.79
C LEU A 43 -12.26 9.34 2.28
N LEU A 44 -11.23 9.55 1.45
CA LEU A 44 -10.90 10.88 0.90
C LEU A 44 -11.73 11.28 -0.30
N ILE A 45 -12.30 10.33 -1.05
CA ILE A 45 -13.08 10.57 -2.27
C ILE A 45 -14.14 11.70 -2.10
N PRO A 46 -14.97 11.72 -1.04
CA PRO A 46 -15.96 12.79 -0.86
C PRO A 46 -15.34 14.17 -0.65
N ALA A 47 -14.23 14.23 0.11
CA ALA A 47 -13.52 15.48 0.39
C ALA A 47 -12.88 16.04 -0.89
N ILE A 48 -12.21 15.18 -1.68
CA ILE A 48 -11.60 15.54 -2.97
C ILE A 48 -12.67 16.05 -3.94
N LYS A 49 -13.81 15.36 -4.03
CA LYS A 49 -14.91 15.76 -4.91
C LYS A 49 -15.41 17.17 -4.57
N GLN A 50 -15.57 17.46 -3.28
CA GLN A 50 -16.08 18.76 -2.84
C GLN A 50 -15.07 19.88 -3.05
N GLU A 51 -13.78 19.63 -2.78
CA GLU A 51 -12.72 20.64 -2.85
C GLU A 51 -12.43 21.09 -4.28
N TRP A 52 -12.34 20.14 -5.21
CA TRP A 52 -12.05 20.44 -6.62
C TRP A 52 -13.29 20.44 -7.52
N ASN A 53 -14.48 20.36 -6.93
CA ASN A 53 -15.77 20.37 -7.62
C ASN A 53 -15.83 19.41 -8.84
N LEU A 54 -15.33 18.19 -8.64
CA LEU A 54 -15.10 17.22 -9.72
C LEU A 54 -16.41 16.65 -10.27
N SER A 55 -16.42 16.44 -11.58
CA SER A 55 -17.45 15.65 -12.25
C SER A 55 -17.39 14.16 -11.86
N ILE A 56 -18.49 13.44 -12.10
CA ILE A 56 -18.56 11.99 -11.85
C ILE A 56 -17.52 11.23 -12.68
N ILE A 57 -17.24 11.71 -13.90
CA ILE A 57 -16.26 11.10 -14.82
C ILE A 57 -14.85 11.26 -14.25
N GLU A 58 -14.47 12.47 -13.82
CA GLU A 58 -13.15 12.74 -13.23
C GLU A 58 -12.92 11.95 -11.94
N LEU A 59 -13.95 11.85 -11.09
CA LEU A 59 -13.88 11.04 -9.88
C LEU A 59 -13.67 9.55 -10.19
N SER A 60 -14.31 9.06 -11.25
CA SER A 60 -14.16 7.67 -11.71
C SER A 60 -12.77 7.41 -12.28
N ILE A 61 -12.22 8.36 -13.05
CA ILE A 61 -10.83 8.30 -13.55
C ILE A 61 -9.85 8.29 -12.38
N PHE A 62 -10.06 9.16 -11.38
CA PHE A 62 -9.26 9.19 -10.16
C PHE A 62 -9.26 7.84 -9.43
N GLY A 63 -10.44 7.29 -9.12
CA GLY A 63 -10.54 5.99 -8.46
C GLY A 63 -9.94 4.84 -9.27
N SER A 64 -10.13 4.85 -10.59
CA SER A 64 -9.65 3.80 -11.49
C SER A 64 -8.14 3.84 -11.71
N SER A 65 -7.51 5.02 -11.65
CA SER A 65 -6.06 5.18 -11.83
C SER A 65 -5.25 4.30 -10.87
N PHE A 66 -5.71 4.20 -9.62
CA PHE A 66 -5.09 3.34 -8.62
C PHE A 66 -5.14 1.86 -9.01
N THR A 67 -6.31 1.36 -9.41
CA THR A 67 -6.52 -0.04 -9.81
C THR A 67 -5.77 -0.39 -11.09
N LEU A 68 -5.69 0.55 -12.05
CA LEU A 68 -4.86 0.42 -13.24
C LEU A 68 -3.38 0.28 -12.87
N GLY A 69 -2.90 1.15 -11.97
CA GLY A 69 -1.54 1.08 -11.45
C GLY A 69 -1.25 -0.28 -10.83
N LEU A 70 -2.14 -0.75 -9.94
CA LEU A 70 -2.03 -2.04 -9.25
C LEU A 70 -1.96 -3.22 -10.23
N THR A 71 -2.74 -3.16 -11.30
CA THR A 71 -2.72 -4.17 -12.37
C THR A 71 -1.35 -4.20 -13.07
N ILE A 72 -0.85 -3.02 -13.45
CA ILE A 72 0.47 -2.88 -14.09
C ILE A 72 1.57 -3.42 -13.16
N GLY A 73 1.55 -3.03 -11.88
CA GLY A 73 2.52 -3.48 -10.88
C GLY A 73 2.56 -4.99 -10.70
N SER A 74 1.38 -5.60 -10.60
CA SER A 74 1.23 -7.06 -10.45
C SER A 74 1.83 -7.83 -11.62
N ILE A 75 1.73 -7.31 -12.85
CA ILE A 75 2.28 -7.94 -14.05
C ILE A 75 3.80 -7.89 -14.06
N ILE A 76 4.39 -6.72 -13.73
CA ILE A 76 5.84 -6.52 -13.83
C ILE A 76 6.58 -7.14 -12.63
N CYS A 77 5.88 -7.35 -11.52
CA CYS A 77 6.39 -7.92 -10.28
C CYS A 77 7.31 -9.14 -10.49
N GLY A 78 6.86 -10.17 -11.23
CA GLY A 78 7.62 -11.41 -11.40
C GLY A 78 8.98 -11.20 -12.06
N PHE A 79 9.00 -10.44 -13.16
CA PHE A 79 10.23 -10.14 -13.89
C PHE A 79 11.24 -9.36 -13.05
N LEU A 80 10.78 -8.34 -12.33
CA LEU A 80 11.62 -7.56 -11.43
C LEU A 80 12.15 -8.44 -10.29
N ALA A 81 11.25 -9.18 -9.63
CA ALA A 81 11.55 -10.04 -8.48
C ALA A 81 12.65 -11.06 -8.79
N ASP A 82 12.61 -11.65 -9.98
CA ASP A 82 13.57 -12.65 -10.41
C ASP A 82 14.94 -12.03 -10.73
N ARG A 83 15.01 -10.76 -11.15
CA ARG A 83 16.27 -10.09 -11.56
C ARG A 83 17.01 -9.41 -10.41
N MET A 84 16.30 -8.72 -9.52
CA MET A 84 16.92 -7.91 -8.45
C MET A 84 16.83 -8.56 -7.07
N GLY A 85 16.09 -9.67 -6.96
CA GLY A 85 15.80 -10.34 -5.72
C GLY A 85 14.59 -9.74 -5.00
N ARG A 86 13.74 -10.63 -4.48
CA ARG A 86 12.47 -10.29 -3.82
C ARG A 86 12.63 -9.33 -2.66
N LYS A 87 13.60 -9.58 -1.77
CA LYS A 87 13.84 -8.74 -0.58
C LYS A 87 14.24 -7.31 -0.96
N THR A 88 15.12 -7.18 -1.94
CA THR A 88 15.58 -5.87 -2.42
C THR A 88 14.43 -5.06 -2.99
N ILE A 89 13.58 -5.69 -3.79
CA ILE A 89 12.44 -5.00 -4.40
C ILE A 89 11.40 -4.63 -3.36
N LEU A 90 11.12 -5.48 -2.36
CA LEU A 90 10.21 -5.10 -1.29
C LEU A 90 10.71 -3.84 -0.56
N ILE A 91 12.00 -3.78 -0.23
CA ILE A 91 12.59 -2.63 0.47
C ILE A 91 12.51 -1.36 -0.41
N ILE A 92 12.97 -1.46 -1.67
CA ILE A 92 12.92 -0.32 -2.61
C ILE A 92 11.48 0.12 -2.83
N GLY A 93 10.58 -0.83 -3.01
CA GLY A 93 9.15 -0.62 -3.20
C GLY A 93 8.54 0.12 -2.01
N THR A 94 8.74 -0.36 -0.78
CA THR A 94 8.20 0.31 0.42
C THR A 94 8.78 1.72 0.63
N VAL A 95 10.07 1.93 0.36
CA VAL A 95 10.68 3.27 0.45
C VAL A 95 10.10 4.20 -0.62
N PHE A 96 9.99 3.72 -1.85
CA PHE A 96 9.45 4.49 -2.96
C PHE A 96 7.96 4.77 -2.77
N GLN A 97 7.19 3.81 -2.26
CA GLN A 97 5.81 3.97 -1.83
C GLN A 97 5.68 5.12 -0.82
N THR A 98 6.49 5.12 0.22
CA THR A 98 6.51 6.18 1.25
C THR A 98 6.83 7.54 0.62
N ALA A 99 7.79 7.60 -0.30
CA ALA A 99 8.13 8.83 -1.01
C ALA A 99 6.96 9.37 -1.86
N VAL A 100 6.23 8.50 -2.56
CA VAL A 100 5.06 8.87 -3.37
C VAL A 100 3.93 9.40 -2.49
N VAL A 101 3.68 8.78 -1.34
CA VAL A 101 2.69 9.26 -0.37
C VAL A 101 3.08 10.63 0.16
N PHE A 102 4.35 10.83 0.50
CA PHE A 102 4.87 12.12 0.93
C PHE A 102 4.72 13.20 -0.15
N LEU A 103 5.02 12.86 -1.42
CA LEU A 103 4.82 13.76 -2.57
C LEU A 103 3.35 14.13 -2.80
N THR A 104 2.42 13.25 -2.43
CA THR A 104 0.98 13.51 -2.56
C THR A 104 0.53 14.68 -1.69
N VAL A 105 1.25 14.98 -0.60
CA VAL A 105 0.96 16.18 0.20
C VAL A 105 1.11 17.44 -0.64
N PHE A 106 2.10 17.50 -1.54
CA PHE A 106 2.47 18.69 -2.31
C PHE A 106 1.68 18.91 -3.60
N THR A 107 0.71 18.05 -3.91
CA THR A 107 -0.05 18.17 -5.16
C THR A 107 -1.11 19.25 -5.07
N ASN A 108 -1.14 20.13 -6.07
CA ASN A 108 -2.13 21.20 -6.15
C ASN A 108 -3.23 20.92 -7.19
N ASN A 109 -2.98 19.96 -8.09
CA ASN A 109 -3.86 19.64 -9.20
C ASN A 109 -4.34 18.19 -9.15
N ILE A 110 -5.58 17.95 -9.56
CA ILE A 110 -6.15 16.60 -9.69
C ILE A 110 -5.32 15.70 -10.63
N ILE A 111 -4.76 16.26 -11.70
CA ILE A 111 -3.95 15.50 -12.67
C ILE A 111 -2.68 14.95 -12.02
N GLU A 112 -1.98 15.77 -11.23
CA GLU A 112 -0.79 15.34 -10.47
C GLU A 112 -1.16 14.24 -9.47
N MET A 113 -2.30 14.39 -8.79
CA MET A 113 -2.78 13.40 -7.84
C MET A 113 -3.15 12.08 -8.53
N ILE A 114 -3.74 12.11 -9.72
CA ILE A 114 -4.01 10.93 -10.56
C ILE A 114 -2.70 10.23 -10.94
N LEU A 115 -1.67 10.98 -11.37
CA LEU A 115 -0.38 10.41 -11.76
C LEU A 115 0.34 9.77 -10.57
N LEU A 116 0.40 10.47 -9.43
CA LEU A 116 0.97 9.91 -8.20
C LEU A 116 0.18 8.68 -7.76
N ARG A 117 -1.14 8.66 -7.95
CA ARG A 117 -1.96 7.50 -7.58
C ARG A 117 -1.76 6.29 -8.49
N LEU A 118 -1.55 6.52 -9.78
CA LEU A 118 -1.16 5.48 -10.72
C LEU A 118 0.19 4.87 -10.31
N ILE A 119 1.20 5.71 -10.03
CA ILE A 119 2.52 5.28 -9.57
C ILE A 119 2.40 4.50 -8.26
N TYR A 120 1.69 5.06 -7.28
CA TYR A 120 1.44 4.42 -5.99
C TYR A 120 0.79 3.04 -6.13
N GLY A 121 -0.23 2.94 -6.98
CA GLY A 121 -0.89 1.67 -7.31
C GLY A 121 0.09 0.65 -7.89
N THR A 122 0.96 1.06 -8.82
CA THR A 122 1.99 0.18 -9.39
C THR A 122 2.95 -0.37 -8.34
N VAL A 123 3.34 0.44 -7.36
CA VAL A 123 4.25 0.00 -6.30
C VAL A 123 3.57 -1.02 -5.37
N ILE A 124 2.34 -0.77 -4.93
CA ILE A 124 1.59 -1.76 -4.13
C ILE A 124 1.36 -3.04 -4.91
N GLY A 125 0.99 -2.94 -6.19
CA GLY A 125 0.77 -4.09 -7.06
C GLY A 125 2.00 -4.99 -7.16
N MET A 126 3.20 -4.42 -7.03
CA MET A 126 4.45 -5.19 -6.91
C MET A 126 4.70 -5.72 -5.50
N ASN A 127 4.47 -4.90 -4.46
CA ASN A 127 4.83 -5.25 -3.09
C ASN A 127 4.01 -6.42 -2.53
N LEU A 128 2.68 -6.43 -2.75
CA LEU A 128 1.77 -7.45 -2.21
C LEU A 128 2.11 -8.90 -2.62
N PRO A 129 2.38 -9.21 -3.91
CA PRO A 129 2.83 -10.55 -4.29
C PRO A 129 4.24 -10.85 -3.75
N ILE A 130 5.15 -9.87 -3.72
CA ILE A 130 6.52 -10.07 -3.23
C ILE A 130 6.55 -10.38 -1.73
N SER A 131 5.75 -9.68 -0.93
CA SER A 131 5.63 -9.90 0.52
C SER A 131 5.15 -11.32 0.82
N SER A 132 4.11 -11.75 0.11
CA SER A 132 3.57 -13.10 0.19
C SER A 132 4.61 -14.17 -0.19
N ILE A 133 5.35 -13.95 -1.28
CA ILE A 133 6.33 -14.95 -1.74
C ILE A 133 7.54 -15.04 -0.79
N LEU A 134 8.05 -13.90 -0.30
CA LEU A 134 9.15 -13.89 0.68
C LEU A 134 8.81 -14.71 1.93
N MET A 135 7.58 -14.57 2.44
CA MET A 135 7.14 -15.37 3.58
C MET A 135 6.97 -16.84 3.23
N ILE A 136 6.52 -17.18 2.03
CA ILE A 136 6.39 -18.57 1.58
C ILE A 136 7.76 -19.26 1.44
N GLU A 137 8.78 -18.55 0.97
CA GLU A 137 10.14 -19.10 0.78
C GLU A 137 10.77 -19.55 2.10
N VAL A 138 10.50 -18.82 3.18
CA VAL A 138 11.00 -19.15 4.53
C VAL A 138 10.03 -20.01 5.35
N THR A 139 8.85 -20.34 4.80
CA THR A 139 7.83 -21.14 5.49
C THR A 139 7.82 -22.60 4.99
N PRO A 140 7.86 -23.60 5.90
CA PRO A 140 7.74 -25.01 5.54
C PRO A 140 6.44 -25.29 4.79
N LYS A 141 6.47 -26.23 3.83
CA LYS A 141 5.38 -26.49 2.88
C LYS A 141 3.99 -26.65 3.54
N LEU A 142 3.93 -27.32 4.69
CA LEU A 142 2.70 -27.58 5.45
C LEU A 142 2.06 -26.32 6.06
N HIS A 143 2.84 -25.28 6.32
CA HIS A 143 2.39 -24.07 7.01
C HIS A 143 2.12 -22.89 6.06
N ARG A 144 2.53 -22.99 4.79
CA ARG A 144 2.42 -21.91 3.79
C ARG A 144 1.02 -21.32 3.71
N GLY A 145 -0.01 -22.18 3.62
CA GLY A 145 -1.40 -21.71 3.56
C GLY A 145 -1.83 -20.90 4.80
N LYS A 146 -1.46 -21.35 6.00
CA LYS A 146 -1.80 -20.65 7.25
C LYS A 146 -1.15 -19.26 7.31
N ILE A 147 0.09 -19.16 6.86
CA ILE A 147 0.85 -17.90 6.88
C ILE A 147 0.32 -16.91 5.85
N ILE A 148 -0.01 -17.36 4.64
CA ILE A 148 -0.63 -16.50 3.63
C ILE A 148 -1.96 -15.95 4.16
N VAL A 149 -2.80 -16.79 4.77
CA VAL A 149 -4.06 -16.35 5.38
C VAL A 149 -3.79 -15.36 6.51
N ALA A 150 -2.79 -15.59 7.36
CA ALA A 150 -2.44 -14.66 8.43
C ALA A 150 -2.04 -13.28 7.89
N LEU A 151 -1.24 -13.21 6.82
CA LEU A 151 -0.89 -11.95 6.15
C LEU A 151 -2.14 -11.24 5.61
N GLN A 152 -3.04 -11.97 4.95
CA GLN A 152 -4.29 -11.40 4.43
C GLN A 152 -5.20 -10.87 5.54
N VAL A 153 -5.28 -11.57 6.68
CA VAL A 153 -6.00 -11.08 7.85
C VAL A 153 -5.40 -9.77 8.36
N LEU A 154 -4.08 -9.61 8.36
CA LEU A 154 -3.42 -8.38 8.80
C LEU A 154 -3.70 -7.20 7.86
N ILE A 155 -3.76 -7.42 6.55
CA ILE A 155 -4.22 -6.40 5.58
C ILE A 155 -5.65 -5.96 5.93
N LEU A 156 -6.54 -6.91 6.20
CA LEU A 156 -7.93 -6.61 6.59
C LEU A 156 -8.01 -5.87 7.92
N LEU A 157 -7.16 -6.22 8.90
CA LEU A 157 -7.07 -5.50 10.16
C LEU A 157 -6.61 -4.06 9.96
N GLY A 158 -5.67 -3.80 9.04
CA GLY A 158 -5.26 -2.45 8.66
C GLY A 158 -6.43 -1.62 8.10
N ARG A 159 -7.25 -2.24 7.23
CA ARG A 159 -8.47 -1.62 6.71
C ARG A 159 -9.48 -1.30 7.82
N CYS A 160 -9.73 -2.23 8.72
CA CYS A 160 -10.63 -1.99 9.86
C CYS A 160 -10.09 -0.87 10.77
N TRP A 161 -8.78 -0.87 11.02
CA TRP A 161 -8.13 0.12 11.87
C TRP A 161 -8.30 1.55 11.31
N ILE A 162 -8.01 1.75 10.02
CA ILE A 162 -8.19 3.07 9.41
C ILE A 162 -9.66 3.46 9.31
N MET A 163 -10.59 2.51 9.19
CA MET A 163 -12.02 2.80 9.20
C MET A 163 -12.49 3.32 10.57
N ILE A 164 -11.99 2.70 11.65
CA ILE A 164 -12.29 3.14 13.02
C ILE A 164 -11.70 4.53 13.26
N LEU A 165 -10.44 4.75 12.89
CA LEU A 165 -9.82 6.09 12.95
C LEU A 165 -10.58 7.09 12.07
N GLY A 166 -10.99 6.67 10.88
CA GLY A 166 -11.78 7.43 9.94
C GLY A 166 -13.10 7.89 10.52
N TYR A 167 -13.79 7.03 11.27
CA TYR A 167 -15.03 7.35 11.96
C TYR A 167 -14.83 8.33 13.12
N ILE A 168 -13.81 8.10 13.97
CA ILE A 168 -13.53 8.96 15.13
C ILE A 168 -13.05 10.35 14.68
N PHE A 169 -12.23 10.41 13.63
CA PHE A 169 -11.56 11.61 13.17
C PHE A 169 -12.11 12.13 11.84
N MET A 170 -13.34 11.75 11.44
CA MET A 170 -13.87 12.04 10.10
C MET A 170 -13.80 13.54 9.75
N GLU A 171 -14.25 14.40 10.67
CA GLU A 171 -14.14 15.85 10.50
C GLU A 171 -12.68 16.32 10.42
N SER A 172 -11.79 15.70 11.21
CA SER A 172 -10.37 16.04 11.23
C SER A 172 -9.65 15.58 9.97
N ILE A 173 -10.07 14.49 9.32
CA ILE A 173 -9.47 14.00 8.07
C ILE A 173 -9.87 14.91 6.91
N SER A 174 -11.15 15.31 6.84
CA SER A 174 -11.58 16.31 5.86
C SER A 174 -10.89 17.65 6.08
N LYS A 175 -10.73 18.09 7.35
CA LYS A 175 -9.95 19.28 7.70
C LYS A 175 -8.47 19.10 7.40
N ALA A 176 -7.86 17.95 7.67
CA ALA A 176 -6.45 17.68 7.39
C ALA A 176 -6.16 17.71 5.89
N PHE A 177 -7.04 17.13 5.07
CA PHE A 177 -6.95 17.25 3.62
C PHE A 177 -6.98 18.72 3.17
N ARG A 178 -7.95 19.50 3.68
CA ARG A 178 -8.04 20.95 3.41
C ARG A 178 -6.85 21.75 3.94
N VAL A 179 -6.33 21.42 5.11
CA VAL A 179 -5.20 22.12 5.76
C VAL A 179 -3.91 21.87 5.00
N CYS A 180 -3.65 20.63 4.57
CA CYS A 180 -2.54 20.34 3.65
C CYS A 180 -2.65 21.16 2.36
N PHE A 181 -3.85 21.27 1.80
CA PHE A 181 -4.09 22.04 0.58
C PHE A 181 -3.90 23.55 0.79
N VAL A 182 -4.53 24.13 1.83
CA VAL A 182 -4.46 25.57 2.16
C VAL A 182 -3.05 26.03 2.54
N GLN A 183 -2.30 25.20 3.27
CA GLN A 183 -0.90 25.53 3.61
C GLN A 183 0.01 25.56 2.38
N LEU A 184 -0.35 24.88 1.31
CA LEU A 184 0.41 24.88 0.05
C LEU A 184 0.01 26.01 -0.91
N GLU A 185 -1.23 26.50 -0.87
CA GLU A 185 -1.59 27.78 -1.51
C GLU A 185 -0.75 28.93 -0.93
N GLN A 186 -0.52 28.94 0.38
CA GLN A 186 0.33 29.96 1.03
C GLN A 186 1.80 29.85 0.63
N PHE A 187 2.30 28.64 0.33
CA PHE A 187 3.68 28.42 -0.11
C PHE A 187 3.89 28.65 -1.62
N SER A 188 2.86 28.48 -2.45
CA SER A 188 2.99 28.55 -3.92
C SER A 188 2.77 29.94 -4.51
N GLY A 189 2.32 30.94 -3.73
CA GLY A 189 2.25 32.35 -4.16
C GLY A 189 1.37 32.61 -5.39
N PHE A 190 0.60 31.62 -5.85
CA PHE A 190 -0.31 31.76 -6.98
C PHE A 190 -1.71 32.10 -6.45
N LYS A 191 -2.03 33.39 -6.57
CA LYS A 191 -3.37 33.93 -6.37
C LYS A 191 -4.34 33.24 -7.33
N ASN A 192 -5.50 32.83 -6.82
CA ASN A 192 -6.55 32.21 -7.62
C ASN A 192 -6.96 33.16 -8.78
N PRO A 193 -7.11 32.66 -10.03
CA PRO A 193 -7.60 33.48 -11.15
C PRO A 193 -9.07 33.93 -11.00
N GLN A 194 -9.76 33.51 -9.95
CA GLN A 194 -11.13 33.94 -9.63
C GLN A 194 -11.19 35.18 -8.71
N ASP A 195 -10.04 35.75 -8.33
CA ASP A 195 -9.94 37.01 -7.58
C ASP A 195 -9.77 38.26 -8.48
N PHE A 196 -10.26 38.22 -9.73
CA PHE A 196 -10.40 39.38 -10.62
C PHE A 196 -11.80 39.48 -11.21
#